data_AF-A3KN74-F1
#
_entry.id   AF-A3KN74-F1
#
_cell.length_a   1.000
_cell.length_b   1.000
_cell.length_c   1.000
_cell.angle_alpha   90.00
_cell.angle_beta   90.00
_cell.angle_gamma   90.00
#
_symmetry.space_group_name_H-M   'P 1'
#
loop_
_entity.id
_entity.type
_entity.pdbx_description
1 polymer ?
#
loop_
_entity_poly.entity_id
_entity_poly.type
_entity_poly.pdbx_seq_one_letter_code
_entity_poly.pdbx_strand_id
1 'polypeptide(L)' 'MFQQFQASCLVLFFLVGFAQQTLKPQNRKVDCNKGVTGTIYEYGALTLNGEEYIQFKQFAGKHVLFVNVAAY' A
#
# COMPACT_ATOMS: atom_id res chain seq x y z
N MET A 1 -14.88 -42.37 -11.47
CA MET A 1 -15.34 -40.99 -11.70
C MET A 1 -15.03 -40.05 -10.52
N PHE A 2 -15.02 -40.50 -9.26
CA PHE A 2 -14.69 -39.66 -8.09
C PHE A 2 -13.20 -39.23 -7.96
N GLN A 3 -12.24 -40.04 -8.42
CA GLN A 3 -10.81 -39.69 -8.33
C GLN A 3 -10.40 -38.49 -9.21
N GLN A 4 -11.07 -38.26 -10.35
CA GLN A 4 -10.74 -37.13 -11.24
C GLN A 4 -11.10 -35.78 -10.61
N PHE A 5 -12.17 -35.72 -9.81
CA PHE A 5 -12.57 -34.52 -9.08
C PHE A 5 -11.55 -34.13 -8.01
N GLN A 6 -10.96 -35.13 -7.34
CA GLN A 6 -10.01 -34.93 -6.24
C GLN A 6 -8.67 -34.38 -6.73
N ALA A 7 -8.17 -34.90 -7.86
CA ALA A 7 -6.97 -34.40 -8.52
C ALA A 7 -7.15 -32.98 -9.08
N SER A 8 -8.33 -32.69 -9.66
CA SER A 8 -8.64 -31.36 -10.22
C SER A 8 -8.66 -30.27 -9.14
N CYS A 9 -9.18 -30.58 -7.95
CA CYS A 9 -9.21 -29.65 -6.83
C CYS A 9 -7.80 -29.32 -6.31
N LEU A 10 -6.92 -30.34 -6.20
CA LEU A 10 -5.52 -30.13 -5.81
C LEU A 10 -4.73 -29.28 -6.81
N VAL A 11 -5.00 -29.44 -8.11
CA VAL A 11 -4.39 -28.63 -9.16
C VAL A 11 -4.83 -27.16 -9.06
N LEU A 12 -6.10 -26.90 -8.77
CA LEU A 12 -6.61 -25.54 -8.54
C LEU A 12 -5.95 -24.88 -7.32
N PHE A 13 -5.82 -25.60 -6.19
CA PHE A 13 -5.11 -25.08 -5.01
C PHE A 13 -3.63 -24.79 -5.30
N PHE A 14 -2.97 -25.63 -6.09
CA PHE A 14 -1.58 -25.42 -6.50
C PHE A 14 -1.43 -24.16 -7.38
N LEU A 15 -2.36 -23.92 -8.30
CA LEU A 15 -2.36 -22.72 -9.16
C LEU A 15 -2.60 -21.42 -8.37
N VAL A 16 -3.44 -21.44 -7.33
CA VAL A 16 -3.65 -20.27 -6.44
C VAL A 16 -2.37 -19.90 -5.68
N GLY A 17 -1.56 -20.89 -5.28
CA GLY A 17 -0.26 -20.65 -4.65
C GLY A 17 0.74 -19.89 -5.55
N PHE A 18 0.67 -20.09 -6.87
CA PHE A 18 1.49 -19.36 -7.84
C PHE A 18 0.97 -17.94 -8.13
N ALA A 19 -0.34 -17.71 -8.08
CA ALA A 19 -0.91 -16.36 -8.28
C ALA A 19 -0.34 -15.35 -7.27
N GLN A 20 -0.05 -15.79 -6.05
CA GLN A 20 0.52 -14.94 -4.99
C GLN A 20 1.93 -14.39 -5.31
N GLN A 21 2.70 -15.05 -6.19
CA GLN A 21 4.05 -14.60 -6.57
C GLN A 21 4.06 -13.42 -7.56
N THR A 22 2.94 -13.15 -8.24
CA THR A 22 2.83 -12.04 -9.20
C THR A 22 2.68 -10.68 -8.51
N LEU A 23 2.32 -10.66 -7.23
CA LEU A 23 2.38 -9.48 -6.36
C LEU A 23 3.78 -9.31 -5.77
N LYS A 24 4.83 -9.44 -6.59
CA LYS A 24 6.13 -8.87 -6.18
C LYS A 24 5.89 -7.36 -6.04
N PRO A 25 6.20 -6.75 -4.88
CA PRO A 25 6.14 -5.31 -4.75
C PRO A 25 7.00 -4.76 -5.89
N GLN A 26 6.35 -4.04 -6.81
CA GLN A 26 7.06 -3.41 -7.90
C GLN A 26 8.11 -2.54 -7.23
N ASN A 27 9.38 -2.90 -7.37
CA ASN A 27 10.51 -2.22 -6.75
C ASN A 27 10.71 -0.91 -7.51
N ARG A 28 9.70 -0.02 -7.39
CA ARG A 28 9.75 1.34 -7.88
C ARG A 28 10.81 1.99 -7.03
N LYS A 29 11.96 2.21 -7.65
CA LYS A 29 13.07 2.95 -7.08
C LYS A 29 12.54 4.33 -6.72
N VAL A 30 12.18 4.53 -5.45
CA VAL A 30 11.77 5.83 -4.93
C VAL A 30 13.06 6.61 -4.65
N ASP A 31 13.18 7.79 -5.27
CA ASP A 31 14.29 8.70 -4.99
C ASP A 31 13.96 9.51 -3.73
N CYS A 32 14.10 8.86 -2.57
CA CYS A 32 13.92 9.50 -1.28
C CYS A 32 15.23 10.16 -0.83
N ASN A 33 15.14 11.35 -0.25
CA ASN A 33 16.28 11.99 0.39
C ASN A 33 16.76 11.16 1.59
N LYS A 34 17.92 10.53 1.45
CA LYS A 34 18.52 9.66 2.48
C LYS A 34 19.06 10.41 3.70
N GLY A 35 19.23 11.73 3.61
CA GLY A 35 19.71 12.56 4.71
C GLY A 35 18.64 12.89 5.74
N VAL A 36 17.37 12.56 5.47
CA VAL A 36 16.25 12.78 6.38
C VAL A 36 15.80 11.44 6.95
N THR A 37 15.93 11.28 8.25
CA THR A 37 15.39 10.12 8.97
C THR A 37 13.92 10.33 9.31
N GLY A 38 13.19 9.24 9.51
CA GLY A 38 11.79 9.27 9.94
C GLY A 38 10.80 8.96 8.82
N THR A 39 9.51 9.09 9.14
CA THR A 39 8.42 8.85 8.20
C THR A 39 7.38 9.96 8.32
N ILE A 40 6.44 10.03 7.37
CA ILE A 40 5.33 11.00 7.46
C ILE A 40 4.50 10.84 8.75
N TYR A 41 4.54 9.68 9.42
CA TYR A 41 3.74 9.38 10.61
C TYR A 41 4.15 10.17 11.86
N GLU A 42 5.29 10.84 11.84
CA GLU A 42 5.73 11.76 12.90
C GLU A 42 5.11 13.16 12.76
N TYR A 43 4.38 13.39 11.67
CA TYR A 43 3.81 14.69 11.32
C TYR A 43 2.28 14.63 11.21
N GLY A 44 1.69 15.80 11.11
CA GLY A 44 0.27 16.01 10.85
C GLY A 44 0.03 17.43 10.35
N ALA A 45 -1.21 17.72 9.99
CA ALA A 45 -1.63 19.03 9.54
C ALA A 45 -3.00 19.39 10.10
N LEU A 46 -3.26 20.68 10.24
CA LEU A 46 -4.59 21.19 10.53
C LEU A 46 -5.43 21.16 9.24
N THR A 47 -6.69 20.76 9.36
CA THR A 47 -7.64 20.81 8.25
C THR A 47 -7.87 22.25 7.77
N LEU A 48 -8.35 22.40 6.52
CA LEU A 48 -8.56 23.73 5.92
C LEU A 48 -9.52 24.62 6.71
N ASN A 49 -10.50 24.04 7.41
CA ASN A 49 -11.43 24.75 8.28
C ASN A 49 -10.85 25.06 9.67
N GLY A 50 -9.66 24.55 10.00
CA GLY A 50 -8.99 24.81 11.27
C GLY A 50 -9.51 24.01 12.47
N GLU A 51 -10.50 23.13 12.27
CA GLU A 51 -11.21 22.46 13.37
C GLU A 51 -10.49 21.22 13.90
N GLU A 52 -9.75 20.51 13.03
CA GLU A 52 -9.16 19.23 13.38
C GLU A 52 -7.69 19.17 12.99
N TYR A 53 -6.87 18.65 13.92
CA TYR A 53 -5.49 18.29 13.63
C TYR A 53 -5.40 16.80 13.25
N ILE A 54 -5.09 16.52 11.98
CA ILE A 54 -4.98 15.16 11.46
C ILE A 54 -3.52 14.72 11.51
N GLN A 55 -3.24 13.69 12.30
CA GLN A 55 -1.94 13.01 12.29
C GLN A 55 -1.84 12.09 11.07
N PHE A 56 -0.75 12.18 10.32
CA PHE A 56 -0.60 11.37 9.11
C PHE A 56 -0.45 9.87 9.40
N LYS A 57 -0.14 9.49 10.65
CA LYS A 57 -0.16 8.09 11.13
C LYS A 57 -1.51 7.40 10.86
N GLN A 58 -2.61 8.15 10.80
CA GLN A 58 -3.94 7.62 10.47
C GLN A 58 -4.03 7.04 9.04
N PHE A 59 -3.11 7.41 8.16
CA PHE A 59 -3.02 6.88 6.78
C PHE A 59 -2.05 5.70 6.64
N ALA A 60 -1.63 5.08 7.74
CA ALA A 60 -0.77 3.90 7.69
C ALA A 60 -1.37 2.79 6.82
N GLY A 61 -0.54 2.19 5.97
CA GLY A 61 -0.96 1.16 5.01
C GLY A 61 -1.60 1.70 3.73
N LYS A 62 -1.71 3.02 3.54
CA LYS A 62 -2.20 3.65 2.32
C LYS A 62 -1.06 4.36 1.57
N HIS A 63 -1.17 4.43 0.24
CA HIS A 63 -0.33 5.33 -0.55
C HIS A 63 -0.86 6.76 -0.40
N VAL A 64 0.02 7.71 -0.04
CA VAL A 64 -0.32 9.11 0.20
C VAL A 64 0.44 9.99 -0.79
N LEU A 65 -0.27 10.90 -1.47
CA LEU A 65 0.31 11.90 -2.38
C LEU A 65 0.17 13.29 -1.75
N PHE A 66 1.30 13.95 -1.50
CA PHE A 66 1.32 15.34 -1.05
C PHE A 66 1.38 16.28 -2.25
N VAL A 67 0.44 17.22 -2.33
CA VAL A 67 0.34 18.21 -3.42
C VAL A 67 0.23 19.60 -2.80
N ASN A 68 1.19 20.48 -3.09
CA ASN A 68 1.04 21.89 -2.77
C ASN A 68 0.14 22.55 -3.81
N VAL A 69 -0.88 23.28 -3.36
CA VAL A 69 -1.87 23.95 -4.23
C VAL A 69 -1.80 25.46 -4.05
N ALA A 70 -2.22 26.21 -5.06
CA ALA A 70 -2.41 27.65 -5.03
C ALA A 70 -3.62 28.02 -5.89
N ALA A 71 -4.34 29.07 -5.52
CA ALA A 71 -5.41 29.67 -6.31
C ALA A 71 -4.97 31.04 -6.82
N TYR A 72 -5.46 31.43 -8.00
CA TYR A 72 -5.22 32.74 -8.60
C TYR A 72 -6.18 33.79 -8.06
#